data_AF-A0A2V7VEH1-F1
#
_entry.id   AF-A0A2V7VEH1-F1
#
_cell.length_a   1.000
_cell.length_b   1.000
_cell.length_c   1.000
_cell.angle_alpha   90.00
_cell.angle_beta   90.00
_cell.angle_gamma   90.00
#
_symmetry.space_group_name_H-M   'P 1'
#
loop_
_entity.id
_entity.type
_entity.pdbx_description
1 polymer ?
#
loop_
_entity_poly.entity_id
_entity_poly.type
_entity_poly.pdbx_seq_one_letter_code
_entity_poly.pdbx_strand_id
1 'polypeptide(L)'
;RADQHVMGLVMRQQEPSRAIWVFLRTVRWTLGHPLWRRKPSNEAESRDLALALARVVAHEVVHSIAPDEPHSHGGLMRHSLNRSFLLGKGAPLDPQCAAAFLVRLATLLPAPGVPPSSGLRSVPVAGP
;
A
#
# COMPACT_ATOMS: atom_id res chain seq x y z
N ARG A 1 23.63 -9.00 -8.16
CA ARG A 1 22.21 -9.39 -8.00
C ARG A 1 21.63 -8.42 -6.98
N ALA A 2 20.74 -7.52 -7.40
CA ALA A 2 20.11 -6.59 -6.46
C ALA A 2 19.03 -7.37 -5.70
N ASP A 3 19.19 -7.50 -4.39
CA ASP A 3 18.25 -8.18 -3.52
C ASP A 3 16.86 -7.55 -3.67
N GLN A 4 15.93 -8.30 -4.24
CA GLN A 4 14.54 -7.87 -4.33
C GLN A 4 13.94 -7.96 -2.93
N HIS A 5 13.56 -6.81 -2.37
CA HIS A 5 12.91 -6.75 -1.08
C HIS A 5 11.45 -6.30 -1.23
N VAL A 6 10.56 -6.99 -0.51
CA VAL A 6 9.13 -6.70 -0.46
C VAL A 6 8.88 -5.49 0.44
N MET A 7 8.22 -4.45 -0.09
CA MET A 7 7.85 -3.25 0.66
C MET A 7 6.42 -3.27 1.17
N GLY A 8 5.54 -3.93 0.45
CA GLY A 8 4.14 -4.09 0.80
C GLY A 8 3.65 -5.48 0.42
N LEU A 9 2.57 -5.89 1.08
CA LEU A 9 1.93 -7.17 0.84
C LEU A 9 0.42 -7.03 1.00
N VAL A 10 -0.29 -7.57 0.02
CA VAL A 10 -1.72 -7.85 0.09
C VAL A 10 -1.93 -9.36 0.03
N MET A 11 -2.64 -9.91 1.00
CA MET A 11 -3.07 -11.31 0.94
C MET A 11 -4.30 -11.41 0.04
N ARG A 12 -4.22 -12.25 -1.00
CA ARG A 12 -5.37 -12.55 -1.85
C ARG A 12 -6.43 -13.31 -1.03
N GLN A 13 -7.71 -13.10 -1.36
CA GLN A 13 -8.87 -13.80 -0.74
C GLN A 13 -9.13 -13.48 0.74
N GLN A 14 -8.75 -12.31 1.23
CA GLN A 14 -9.17 -11.84 2.55
C GLN A 14 -10.55 -11.19 2.47
N GLU A 15 -11.60 -12.00 2.32
CA GLU A 15 -12.97 -11.53 2.50
C GLU A 15 -13.44 -11.84 3.93
N PRO A 16 -14.08 -10.89 4.64
CA PRO A 16 -14.45 -9.54 4.17
C PRO A 16 -13.34 -8.48 4.34
N SER A 17 -12.25 -8.80 5.05
CA SER A 17 -11.26 -7.81 5.49
C SER A 17 -10.05 -7.69 4.56
N ARG A 18 -10.02 -6.64 3.72
CA ARG A 18 -8.84 -6.29 2.91
C ARG A 18 -7.72 -5.64 3.73
N ALA A 19 -6.78 -6.45 4.23
CA ALA A 19 -5.60 -5.94 4.94
C ALA A 19 -4.43 -5.63 3.99
N ILE A 20 -3.74 -4.52 4.25
CA ILE A 20 -2.50 -4.12 3.58
C ILE A 20 -1.39 -4.10 4.63
N TRP A 21 -0.29 -4.78 4.35
CA TRP A 21 0.91 -4.77 5.17
C TRP A 21 1.98 -3.93 4.49
N VAL A 22 2.59 -2.99 5.22
CA VAL A 22 3.70 -2.17 4.71
C VAL A 22 4.92 -2.35 5.60
N PHE A 23 6.02 -2.79 5.01
CA PHE A 23 7.27 -3.08 5.71
C PHE A 23 8.15 -1.83 5.78
N LEU A 24 7.94 -1.01 6.83
CA LEU A 24 8.66 0.24 7.05
C LEU A 24 10.19 0.09 6.97
N ARG A 25 10.73 -1.03 7.44
CA ARG A 25 12.17 -1.32 7.38
C ARG A 25 12.68 -1.39 5.94
N THR A 26 11.94 -2.06 5.03
CA THR A 26 12.31 -2.17 3.61
C THR A 26 12.19 -0.84 2.89
N VAL A 27 11.15 -0.07 3.19
CA VAL A 27 10.97 1.28 2.64
C VAL A 27 12.17 2.15 3.02
N ARG A 28 12.54 2.18 4.31
CA ARG A 28 13.70 2.94 4.79
C ARG A 28 15.03 2.46 4.20
N TRP A 29 15.21 1.15 4.06
CA TRP A 29 16.39 0.59 3.40
C TRP A 29 16.50 1.07 1.96
N THR A 30 15.39 1.08 1.21
CA THR A 30 15.37 1.53 -0.19
C THR A 30 15.63 3.04 -0.31
N LEU A 31 15.19 3.82 0.69
CA LEU A 31 15.56 5.22 0.82
C LEU A 31 17.00 5.44 1.32
N GLY A 32 17.81 4.38 1.49
CA GLY A 32 19.17 4.49 2.00
C GLY A 32 19.25 5.08 3.42
N HIS A 33 18.16 5.05 4.18
CA HIS A 33 18.15 5.55 5.55
C HIS A 33 18.87 4.54 6.47
N PRO A 34 19.68 4.99 7.44
CA PRO A 34 20.31 4.10 8.41
C PRO A 34 19.28 3.32 9.24
N LEU A 35 19.31 1.99 9.13
CA LEU A 35 18.30 1.09 9.73
C LEU A 35 18.40 0.97 11.26
N TRP A 36 19.57 1.26 11.83
CA TRP A 36 19.77 1.27 13.28
C TRP A 36 19.01 2.42 13.97
N ARG A 37 18.64 3.48 13.22
CA ARG A 37 17.82 4.57 13.75
C ARG A 37 16.36 4.14 13.80
N ARG A 38 15.62 4.53 14.85
CA ARG A 38 14.17 4.27 14.93
C ARG A 38 13.32 5.27 14.14
N LYS A 39 13.79 6.51 14.00
CA LYS A 39 13.08 7.63 13.37
C LYS A 39 13.97 8.41 12.38
N PRO A 40 13.37 9.17 11.45
CA PRO A 40 14.10 10.14 10.61
C PRO A 40 14.92 11.12 11.47
N SER A 41 16.08 11.55 10.99
CA SER A 41 16.94 12.50 11.73
C SER A 41 16.61 13.97 11.45
N ASN A 42 15.90 14.27 10.36
CA ASN A 42 15.53 15.63 9.98
C ASN A 42 14.21 15.63 9.19
N GLU A 43 13.70 16.84 8.91
CA GLU A 43 12.44 17.04 8.18
C GLU A 43 12.48 16.52 6.75
N ALA A 44 13.63 16.59 6.08
CA ALA A 44 13.79 16.09 4.71
C ALA A 44 13.63 14.55 4.67
N GLU A 45 14.31 13.82 5.56
CA GLU A 45 14.16 12.36 5.69
C GLU A 45 12.73 11.98 6.08
N SER A 46 12.06 12.80 6.90
CA SER A 46 10.66 12.58 7.29
C SER A 46 9.73 12.73 6.08
N ARG A 47 9.93 13.77 5.28
CA ARG A 47 9.17 14.03 4.05
C ARG A 47 9.38 12.94 3.00
N ASP A 48 10.63 12.53 2.80
CA ASP A 48 10.99 11.44 1.87
C ASP A 48 10.32 10.13 2.29
N LEU A 49 10.34 9.83 3.59
CA LEU A 49 9.68 8.63 4.13
C LEU A 49 8.17 8.68 3.96
N ALA A 50 7.53 9.82 4.25
CA ALA A 50 6.09 9.99 4.08
C ALA A 50 5.67 9.83 2.61
N LEU A 51 6.42 10.42 1.67
CA LEU A 51 6.16 10.30 0.24
C LEU A 51 6.32 8.85 -0.25
N ALA A 52 7.38 8.18 0.18
CA ALA A 52 7.62 6.78 -0.18
C ALA A 52 6.52 5.86 0.37
N LEU A 53 6.12 6.05 1.63
CA LEU A 53 5.02 5.30 2.24
C LEU A 53 3.70 5.52 1.50
N ALA A 54 3.36 6.76 1.17
CA ALA A 54 2.14 7.06 0.42
C ALA A 54 2.10 6.33 -0.93
N ARG A 55 3.24 6.24 -1.63
CA ARG A 55 3.34 5.54 -2.92
C ARG A 55 3.23 4.02 -2.78
N VAL A 56 3.90 3.44 -1.78
CA VAL A 56 3.78 2.01 -1.50
C VAL A 56 2.34 1.67 -1.12
N VAL A 57 1.73 2.42 -0.20
CA VAL A 57 0.33 2.23 0.20
C VAL A 57 -0.59 2.34 -1.01
N ALA A 58 -0.44 3.36 -1.86
CA ALA A 58 -1.26 3.50 -3.04
C ALA A 58 -1.10 2.31 -4.02
N HIS A 59 0.12 1.80 -4.20
CA HIS A 59 0.39 0.59 -4.98
C HIS A 59 -0.35 -0.64 -4.41
N GLU A 60 -0.24 -0.87 -3.09
CA GLU A 60 -0.91 -1.99 -2.44
C GLU A 60 -2.45 -1.84 -2.43
N VAL A 61 -2.96 -0.61 -2.33
CA VAL A 61 -4.41 -0.34 -2.40
C VAL A 61 -4.97 -0.78 -3.76
N VAL A 62 -4.23 -0.55 -4.85
CA VAL A 62 -4.63 -1.06 -6.17
C VAL A 62 -4.68 -2.58 -6.15
N HIS A 63 -3.63 -3.27 -5.67
CA HIS A 63 -3.64 -4.74 -5.55
C HIS A 63 -4.75 -5.29 -4.65
N SER A 64 -5.14 -4.52 -3.64
CA SER A 64 -6.21 -4.89 -2.71
C SER A 64 -7.60 -4.84 -3.34
N ILE A 65 -7.83 -3.85 -4.21
CA ILE A 65 -9.13 -3.62 -4.85
C ILE A 65 -9.22 -4.36 -6.20
N ALA A 66 -8.14 -4.33 -7.00
CA ALA A 66 -8.02 -4.95 -8.30
C ALA A 66 -6.83 -5.93 -8.32
N PRO A 67 -6.94 -7.11 -7.66
CA PRO A 67 -5.83 -8.07 -7.48
C PRO A 67 -5.33 -8.72 -8.77
N ASP A 68 -6.12 -8.60 -9.85
CA ASP A 68 -5.84 -9.13 -11.18
C ASP A 68 -5.09 -8.12 -12.07
N GLU A 69 -4.93 -6.88 -11.61
CA GLU A 69 -4.19 -5.84 -12.33
C GLU A 69 -2.68 -6.16 -12.32
N PRO A 70 -2.04 -6.31 -13.49
CA PRO A 70 -0.63 -6.66 -13.56
C PRO A 70 0.26 -5.49 -13.16
N HIS A 71 1.50 -5.80 -12.79
CA HIS A 71 2.54 -4.78 -12.77
C HIS A 71 2.79 -4.22 -14.17
N SER A 72 3.05 -2.92 -14.24
CA SER A 72 3.41 -2.21 -15.45
C SER A 72 4.92 -1.93 -15.50
N HIS A 73 5.39 -1.40 -16.64
CA HIS A 73 6.77 -0.90 -16.78
C HIS A 73 6.97 0.48 -16.13
N GLY A 74 5.90 1.22 -15.83
CA GLY A 74 5.97 2.59 -15.30
C GLY A 74 4.69 3.05 -14.59
N GLY A 75 4.76 4.21 -13.94
CA GLY A 75 3.64 4.71 -13.12
C GLY A 75 3.51 4.03 -11.77
N LEU A 76 2.35 4.15 -11.13
CA LEU A 76 2.07 3.64 -9.78
C LEU A 76 2.25 2.12 -9.71
N MET A 77 1.80 1.38 -10.72
CA MET A 77 1.82 -0.10 -10.77
C MET A 77 3.14 -0.68 -11.25
N ARG A 78 4.22 0.10 -11.26
CA ARG A 78 5.53 -0.40 -11.72
C ARG A 78 6.02 -1.60 -10.91
N HIS A 79 6.68 -2.54 -11.58
CA HIS A 79 7.21 -3.76 -10.96
C HIS A 79 8.26 -3.51 -9.85
N SER A 80 9.04 -2.44 -9.93
CA SER A 80 10.17 -2.20 -9.00
C SER A 80 10.12 -0.81 -8.39
N LEU A 81 9.73 -0.69 -7.12
CA LEU A 81 9.64 0.58 -6.39
C LEU A 81 11.00 1.04 -5.85
N ASN A 82 11.92 1.42 -6.72
CA ASN A 82 13.26 1.89 -6.32
C ASN A 82 13.26 3.32 -5.74
N ARG A 83 14.39 3.76 -5.17
CA ARG A 83 14.53 5.11 -4.59
C ARG A 83 14.11 6.22 -5.56
N SER A 84 14.61 6.17 -6.79
CA SER A 84 14.34 7.19 -7.81
C SER A 84 12.84 7.33 -8.08
N PHE A 85 12.11 6.21 -8.08
CA PHE A 85 10.66 6.23 -8.15
C PHE A 85 10.01 6.81 -6.90
N LEU A 86 10.37 6.32 -5.73
CA LEU A 86 9.73 6.69 -4.46
C LEU A 86 9.87 8.18 -4.14
N LEU A 87 10.92 8.83 -4.66
CA LEU A 87 11.19 10.26 -4.49
C LEU A 87 10.96 11.09 -5.77
N GLY A 88 10.59 10.46 -6.88
CA GLY A 88 10.36 11.12 -8.17
C GLY A 88 9.20 12.12 -8.15
N LYS A 89 9.03 12.91 -9.21
CA LYS A 89 8.00 13.97 -9.26
C LYS A 89 6.56 13.44 -9.25
N GLY A 90 6.31 12.25 -9.80
CA GLY A 90 4.96 11.70 -9.91
C GLY A 90 4.94 10.17 -10.01
N ALA A 91 3.77 9.62 -9.72
CA ALA A 91 3.45 8.19 -9.84
C ALA A 91 2.07 8.07 -10.50
N PRO A 92 1.96 8.35 -11.81
CA PRO A 92 0.67 8.33 -12.49
C PRO A 92 0.05 6.93 -12.44
N LEU A 93 -1.26 6.87 -12.26
CA LEU A 93 -2.02 5.64 -12.46
C LEU A 93 -2.37 5.52 -13.94
N ASP A 94 -2.08 4.37 -14.54
CA ASP A 94 -2.43 4.11 -15.93
C ASP A 94 -3.96 4.14 -16.12
N PRO A 95 -4.51 4.70 -17.21
CA PRO A 95 -5.96 4.79 -17.41
C PRO A 95 -6.68 3.43 -17.40
N GLN A 96 -6.06 2.38 -17.93
CA GLN A 96 -6.64 1.03 -17.92
C GLN A 96 -6.70 0.49 -16.49
N CYS A 97 -5.61 0.65 -15.74
CA CYS A 97 -5.55 0.30 -14.33
C CYS A 97 -6.59 1.09 -13.50
N ALA A 98 -6.73 2.40 -13.77
CA ALA A 98 -7.71 3.25 -13.09
C ALA A 98 -9.15 2.78 -13.36
N ALA A 99 -9.47 2.42 -14.61
CA ALA A 99 -10.77 1.88 -14.96
C ALA A 99 -11.06 0.54 -14.26
N ALA A 100 -10.09 -0.39 -14.27
CA ALA A 100 -10.21 -1.67 -13.57
C ALA A 100 -10.41 -1.48 -12.06
N PHE A 101 -9.65 -0.56 -11.46
CA PHE A 101 -9.78 -0.19 -10.05
C PHE A 101 -11.18 0.33 -9.72
N LEU A 102 -11.72 1.27 -10.50
CA LEU A 102 -13.03 1.87 -10.25
C LEU A 102 -14.16 0.86 -10.40
N VAL A 103 -14.10 0.00 -11.42
CA VAL A 103 -15.08 -1.09 -11.61
C VAL A 103 -15.09 -2.02 -10.39
N ARG A 104 -13.91 -2.43 -9.90
CA ARG A 104 -13.83 -3.30 -8.73
C ARG A 104 -14.26 -2.58 -7.46
N LEU A 105 -13.83 -1.34 -7.23
CA LEU A 105 -14.26 -0.56 -6.06
C LEU A 105 -15.79 -0.45 -5.98
N ALA A 106 -16.46 -0.20 -7.11
CA ALA A 106 -17.92 -0.13 -7.15
C ALA A 106 -18.61 -1.43 -6.71
N THR A 107 -18.01 -2.59 -6.95
CA THR A 107 -18.56 -3.89 -6.48
C THR A 107 -18.40 -4.11 -4.97
N LEU A 108 -17.53 -3.33 -4.31
CA LEU A 108 -17.20 -3.48 -2.89
C LEU A 108 -17.94 -2.49 -2.01
N LEU A 109 -18.41 -1.39 -2.60
CA LEU A 109 -19.23 -0.43 -1.90
C LEU A 109 -20.62 -1.03 -1.68
N PRO A 110 -21.16 -0.99 -0.44
CA PRO A 110 -22.55 -1.37 -0.22
C PRO A 110 -23.45 -0.49 -1.10
N ALA A 111 -24.56 -1.06 -1.57
CA ALA A 111 -25.57 -0.30 -2.31
C ALA A 111 -25.99 0.94 -1.48
N PRO A 112 -26.22 2.10 -2.12
CA PRO A 112 -26.64 3.29 -1.41
C PRO A 112 -27.87 2.97 -0.54
N GLY A 113 -27.76 3.12 0.78
CA GLY A 113 -28.86 2.90 1.73
C GLY A 113 -28.79 1.64 2.59
N VAL A 114 -27.78 0.77 2.44
CA VAL A 114 -27.57 -0.35 3.39
C VAL A 114 -26.73 0.14 4.57
N PRO A 115 -27.26 0.19 5.80
CA PRO A 115 -26.47 0.59 6.97
C PRO A 115 -25.34 -0.43 7.21
N PRO A 116 -24.15 0.02 7.63
CA PRO A 116 -23.07 -0.91 7.98
C PRO A 116 -23.56 -1.81 9.12
N SER A 117 -23.56 -3.12 8.88
CA SER A 117 -23.88 -4.10 9.92
C SER A 117 -22.84 -3.97 11.04
N SER A 118 -23.28 -3.48 12.20
CA SER A 118 -22.50 -3.36 13.44
C SER A 118 -22.06 -4.74 13.95
N GLY A 119 -21.04 -5.30 13.30
CA GLY A 119 -20.40 -6.55 13.65
C GLY A 119 -19.20 -6.35 14.59
N LEU A 120 -19.34 -5.51 15.62
CA LEU A 120 -18.39 -5.49 16.74
C LEU A 120 -18.88 -6.48 17.80
N ARG A 121 -18.53 -7.77 17.64
CA ARG A 121 -18.50 -8.68 18.79
C ARG A 121 -17.31 -8.27 19.65
N SER A 122 -17.58 -7.62 20.77
CA SER A 122 -16.64 -7.43 21.86
C SER A 122 -16.17 -8.81 22.34
N VAL A 123 -14.87 -9.07 22.22
CA VAL A 123 -14.22 -10.20 22.89
C VAL A 123 -13.97 -9.78 24.34
N PRO A 124 -14.46 -10.50 25.35
CA PRO A 124 -14.12 -10.19 26.74
C PRO A 124 -12.66 -10.53 26.99
N VAL A 125 -11.88 -9.54 27.45
CA VAL A 125 -10.54 -9.75 27.99
C VAL A 125 -10.70 -10.36 29.39
N ALA A 126 -10.33 -11.63 29.55
CA ALA A 126 -10.07 -12.20 30.85
C ALA A 126 -8.74 -11.65 31.37
N GLY A 127 -8.76 -10.97 32.52
CA GLY A 127 -7.57 -10.53 33.23
C GLY A 127 -6.86 -11.69 33.94
N PRO A 128 -5.60 -11.47 34.39
CA PRO A 128 -4.81 -12.47 35.11
C PRO A 128 -5.37 -12.80 36.50
#